data_AF-A0A943FMZ8-F1
#
_entry.id   AF-A0A943FMZ8-F1
#
_cell.length_a   1.000
_cell.length_b   1.000
_cell.length_c   1.000
_cell.angle_alpha   90.00
_cell.angle_beta   90.00
_cell.angle_gamma   90.00
#
_symmetry.space_group_name_H-M   'P 1'
#
loop_
_entity.id
_entity.type
_entity.pdbx_description
1 polymer ?
#
loop_
_entity_poly.entity_id
_entity_poly.type
_entity_poly.pdbx_seq_one_letter_code
_entity_poly.pdbx_strand_id
1 'polypeptide(L)'
;MRKRCIALLLCLLTLAALTGCGESSAKAVTSNGVECYRVDGVCYPAVFGEPQLTGEEITALLDSGDTAEMAATVSTVPDALRLLKARQQDSEDIDSQDVETTLLRGSNQPRGWVDALLYLLAGDYAESGRIDLYSSSNYESYAAIVQDGLYYAFDPFEIRGDCWLVLSGESYVNADAQKLADTLRTARGFSTSAYTANAYPVLSKEEQEQRKAFEQREYTDEEIQALADSGISFAEACEKISTVADAAQFLEARGYSFAPDDAGTGAELRYQLNNGGCVGTSALFGALLNGDYDEVGYVYVFWLESEHVFNYVKQDGVYYACDFIYGPVTQSGTDARRSCIRYSGESLSGLFDAYAQQEGSDIGNAVAIMYTTAYCGDPTMPAVWLRDSADGHQSTIHLSDAEKDTQQILLLRDGYTFTF
;
A
#
# COMPACT_ATOMS: atom_id res chain seq x y z
N MET A 1 -29.04 -7.84 36.48
CA MET A 1 -28.38 -7.66 37.80
C MET A 1 -27.14 -8.53 38.04
N ARG A 2 -26.90 -9.65 37.32
CA ARG A 2 -25.65 -10.43 37.46
C ARG A 2 -24.40 -9.84 36.79
N LYS A 3 -24.54 -8.96 35.78
CA LYS A 3 -23.40 -8.38 35.04
C LYS A 3 -22.69 -7.22 35.76
N ARG A 4 -23.29 -6.60 36.79
CA ARG A 4 -22.67 -5.50 37.56
C ARG A 4 -21.85 -5.97 38.77
N CYS A 5 -21.95 -7.24 39.16
CA CYS A 5 -21.15 -7.80 40.25
C CYS A 5 -19.73 -8.22 39.81
N ILE A 6 -19.52 -8.54 38.53
CA ILE A 6 -18.22 -9.01 38.01
C ILE A 6 -17.22 -7.85 37.91
N ALA A 7 -17.67 -6.67 37.44
CA ALA A 7 -16.82 -5.48 37.37
C ALA A 7 -16.36 -4.98 38.75
N LEU A 8 -17.22 -5.10 39.78
CA LEU A 8 -16.88 -4.72 41.16
C LEU A 8 -15.97 -5.75 41.86
N LEU A 9 -16.10 -7.04 41.54
CA LEU A 9 -15.18 -8.07 42.06
C LEU A 9 -13.79 -7.98 41.43
N LEU A 10 -13.68 -7.66 40.14
CA LEU A 10 -12.40 -7.39 39.48
C LEU A 10 -11.71 -6.13 40.05
N CYS A 11 -12.47 -5.09 40.34
CA CYS A 11 -11.94 -3.85 40.95
C CYS A 11 -11.50 -4.02 42.42
N LEU A 12 -12.07 -4.99 43.15
CA LEU A 12 -11.67 -5.32 44.53
C LEU A 12 -10.51 -6.32 44.59
N LEU A 13 -10.34 -7.17 43.58
CA LEU A 13 -9.18 -8.06 43.45
C LEU A 13 -7.91 -7.32 43.01
N THR A 14 -8.03 -6.26 42.22
CA THR A 14 -6.88 -5.41 41.84
C THR A 14 -6.32 -4.59 43.01
N LEU A 15 -7.15 -4.22 43.99
CA LEU A 15 -6.67 -3.51 45.19
C LEU A 15 -5.89 -4.40 46.18
N ALA A 16 -6.04 -5.72 46.12
CA ALA A 16 -5.39 -6.67 47.02
C ALA A 16 -4.08 -7.26 46.50
N ALA A 17 -3.73 -7.02 45.22
CA ALA A 17 -2.47 -7.47 44.61
C ALA A 17 -1.32 -6.44 44.72
N LEU A 18 -1.56 -5.27 45.31
CA LEU A 18 -0.57 -4.22 45.55
C LEU A 18 0.28 -4.48 46.81
N THR A 19 0.69 -5.73 47.06
CA THR A 19 1.82 -6.05 47.96
C THR A 19 2.42 -7.40 47.54
N GLY A 20 3.18 -7.42 46.46
CA GLY A 20 3.95 -8.59 46.02
C GLY A 20 5.08 -8.17 45.08
N CYS A 21 6.29 -8.10 45.61
CA CYS A 21 7.51 -7.70 44.89
C CYS A 21 7.82 -8.61 43.69
N GLY A 22 8.16 -7.97 42.56
CA GLY A 22 8.94 -8.51 41.45
C GLY A 22 9.58 -7.34 40.69
N GLU A 23 10.90 -7.23 40.74
CA GLU A 23 11.69 -6.11 40.23
C GLU A 23 11.70 -6.03 38.69
N SER A 24 11.20 -4.91 38.16
CA SER A 24 11.77 -4.22 36.98
C SER A 24 11.20 -2.81 36.89
N SER A 25 11.53 -1.94 37.85
CA SER A 25 11.18 -0.52 37.75
C SER A 25 11.81 0.05 36.47
N ALA A 26 10.98 0.46 35.51
CA ALA A 26 11.41 1.13 34.30
C ALA A 26 12.31 2.32 34.67
N LYS A 27 13.60 2.24 34.31
CA LYS A 27 14.50 3.39 34.46
C LYS A 27 14.24 4.33 33.29
N ALA A 28 13.97 5.59 33.59
CA ALA A 28 14.06 6.67 32.60
C ALA A 28 15.50 6.72 32.08
N VAL A 29 15.68 6.45 30.79
CA VAL A 29 16.96 6.50 30.08
C VAL A 29 16.79 7.43 28.88
N THR A 30 17.83 8.14 28.49
CA THR A 30 17.83 8.93 27.25
C THR A 30 18.52 8.15 26.14
N SER A 31 17.91 8.03 24.96
CA SER A 31 18.61 7.56 23.75
C SER A 31 18.19 8.38 22.52
N ASN A 32 19.17 8.70 21.68
CA ASN A 32 19.10 9.69 20.60
C ASN A 32 18.44 11.03 21.00
N GLY A 33 18.66 11.46 22.24
CA GLY A 33 18.09 12.70 22.79
C GLY A 33 16.63 12.59 23.25
N VAL A 34 16.05 11.40 23.26
CA VAL A 34 14.66 11.14 23.67
C VAL A 34 14.61 10.42 25.00
N GLU A 35 13.75 10.86 25.90
CA GLU A 35 13.44 10.10 27.11
C GLU A 35 12.70 8.81 26.75
N CYS A 36 13.10 7.70 27.35
CA CYS A 36 12.46 6.41 27.16
C CYS A 36 12.16 5.69 28.47
N TYR A 37 11.28 4.71 28.36
CA TYR A 37 11.19 3.54 29.23
C TYR A 37 11.98 2.36 28.64
N ARG A 38 12.77 1.66 29.46
CA ARG A 38 13.47 0.44 29.03
C ARG A 38 12.74 -0.81 29.48
N VAL A 39 12.30 -1.63 28.53
CA VAL A 39 11.64 -2.94 28.75
C VAL A 39 12.28 -3.96 27.82
N ASP A 40 12.66 -5.13 28.35
CA ASP A 40 13.28 -6.23 27.59
C ASP A 40 14.48 -5.81 26.72
N GLY A 41 15.29 -4.87 27.23
CA GLY A 41 16.47 -4.34 26.56
C GLY A 41 16.21 -3.33 25.44
N VAL A 42 14.95 -2.94 25.21
CA VAL A 42 14.54 -1.92 24.22
C VAL A 42 14.03 -0.68 24.93
N CYS A 43 14.38 0.48 24.40
CA CYS A 43 14.02 1.80 24.90
C CYS A 43 12.83 2.29 24.05
N TYR A 44 11.70 2.53 24.69
CA TYR A 44 10.47 3.02 24.06
C TYR A 44 10.31 4.51 24.41
N PRO A 45 10.13 5.42 23.43
CA PRO A 45 10.00 6.84 23.72
C PRO A 45 8.87 7.10 24.73
N ALA A 46 9.19 7.81 25.80
CA ALA A 46 8.30 8.01 26.94
C ALA A 46 7.03 8.81 26.58
N VAL A 47 7.08 9.56 25.47
CA VAL A 47 5.94 10.29 24.90
C VAL A 47 4.77 9.36 24.56
N PHE A 48 5.02 8.09 24.28
CA PHE A 48 3.99 7.08 23.98
C PHE A 48 3.45 6.38 25.23
N GLY A 49 3.89 6.79 26.42
CA GLY A 49 3.53 6.15 27.68
C GLY A 49 4.26 4.83 27.92
N GLU A 50 3.85 4.15 28.99
CA GLU A 50 4.35 2.83 29.35
C GLU A 50 3.56 1.73 28.61
N PRO A 51 4.17 0.56 28.34
CA PRO A 51 3.43 -0.60 27.83
C PRO A 51 2.27 -0.98 28.76
N GLN A 52 1.12 -1.30 28.19
CA GLN A 52 -0.09 -1.64 28.94
C GLN A 52 -0.33 -3.16 29.01
N LEU A 53 0.19 -3.93 28.05
CA LEU A 53 0.03 -5.37 28.00
C LEU A 53 1.17 -6.09 28.74
N THR A 54 0.86 -7.16 29.43
CA THR A 54 1.87 -8.08 29.99
C THR A 54 2.50 -8.92 28.88
N GLY A 55 3.66 -9.53 29.16
CA GLY A 55 4.29 -10.46 28.21
C GLY A 55 3.39 -11.67 27.90
N GLU A 56 2.65 -12.17 28.89
CA GLU A 56 1.70 -13.28 28.73
C GLU A 56 0.52 -12.91 27.81
N GLU A 57 0.00 -11.69 27.94
CA GLU A 57 -1.06 -11.20 27.04
C GLU A 57 -0.57 -11.06 25.60
N ILE A 58 0.66 -10.59 25.38
CA ILE A 58 1.26 -10.53 24.04
C ILE A 58 1.41 -11.94 23.45
N THR A 59 1.92 -12.90 24.22
CA THR A 59 2.04 -14.29 23.77
C THR A 59 0.66 -14.88 23.45
N ALA A 60 -0.34 -14.63 24.29
CA ALA A 60 -1.71 -15.13 24.05
C ALA A 60 -2.33 -14.54 22.76
N LEU A 61 -2.09 -13.25 22.50
CA LEU A 61 -2.52 -12.62 21.25
C LEU A 61 -1.86 -13.29 20.04
N LEU A 62 -0.55 -13.53 20.09
CA LEU A 62 0.17 -14.22 19.02
C LEU A 62 -0.31 -15.66 18.81
N ASP A 63 -0.51 -16.41 19.90
CA ASP A 63 -0.99 -17.79 19.88
C ASP A 63 -2.43 -17.93 19.39
N SER A 64 -3.24 -16.87 19.50
CA SER A 64 -4.63 -16.86 18.99
C SER A 64 -4.68 -17.04 17.47
N GLY A 65 -3.66 -16.53 16.76
CA GLY A 65 -3.66 -16.45 15.30
C GLY A 65 -4.73 -15.52 14.72
N ASP A 66 -5.32 -14.63 15.53
CA ASP A 66 -6.34 -13.68 15.10
C ASP A 66 -5.76 -12.26 15.04
N THR A 67 -5.45 -11.81 13.83
CA THR A 67 -4.86 -10.48 13.59
C THR A 67 -5.83 -9.34 13.90
N ALA A 68 -7.15 -9.57 13.80
CA ALA A 68 -8.15 -8.59 14.18
C ALA A 68 -8.22 -8.45 15.71
N GLU A 69 -8.10 -9.55 16.45
CA GLU A 69 -7.99 -9.51 17.92
C GLU A 69 -6.71 -8.78 18.36
N MET A 70 -5.57 -9.03 17.70
CA MET A 70 -4.33 -8.28 17.94
C MET A 70 -4.54 -6.78 17.76
N ALA A 71 -5.12 -6.34 16.64
CA ALA A 71 -5.35 -4.93 16.37
C ALA A 71 -6.47 -4.30 17.22
N ALA A 72 -7.42 -5.08 17.73
CA ALA A 72 -8.43 -4.58 18.66
C ALA A 72 -7.87 -4.39 20.08
N THR A 73 -6.84 -5.16 20.45
CA THR A 73 -6.28 -5.19 21.80
C THR A 73 -5.05 -4.29 21.95
N VAL A 74 -4.21 -4.22 20.93
CA VAL A 74 -3.03 -3.36 20.91
C VAL A 74 -3.44 -1.93 20.55
N SER A 75 -3.26 -1.00 21.49
CA SER A 75 -3.63 0.42 21.30
C SER A 75 -2.49 1.40 21.59
N THR A 76 -1.27 0.90 21.83
CA THR A 76 -0.11 1.74 22.16
C THR A 76 1.10 1.36 21.32
N VAL A 77 1.92 2.34 20.97
CA VAL A 77 3.19 2.12 20.24
C VAL A 77 4.11 1.13 20.98
N PRO A 78 4.32 1.23 22.31
CA PRO A 78 5.16 0.27 23.02
C PRO A 78 4.64 -1.18 22.94
N ASP A 79 3.33 -1.39 23.06
CA ASP A 79 2.76 -2.75 22.97
C ASP A 79 2.82 -3.31 21.55
N ALA A 80 2.57 -2.49 20.53
CA ALA A 80 2.69 -2.90 19.13
C ALA A 80 4.12 -3.33 18.79
N LEU A 81 5.12 -2.53 19.19
CA LEU A 81 6.53 -2.88 18.99
C LEU A 81 6.94 -4.12 19.79
N ARG A 82 6.40 -4.34 21.00
CA ARG A 82 6.66 -5.55 21.78
C ARG A 82 6.06 -6.79 21.14
N LEU A 83 4.85 -6.68 20.58
CA LEU A 83 4.21 -7.76 19.82
C LEU A 83 5.05 -8.13 18.60
N LEU A 84 5.44 -7.14 17.79
CA LEU A 84 6.29 -7.39 16.61
C LEU A 84 7.64 -7.99 17.00
N LYS A 85 8.29 -7.48 18.06
CA LYS A 85 9.53 -8.07 18.56
C LYS A 85 9.37 -9.52 19.01
N ALA A 86 8.26 -9.86 19.66
CA ALA A 86 7.96 -11.24 20.02
C ALA A 86 7.78 -12.11 18.77
N ARG A 87 7.05 -11.63 17.75
CA ARG A 87 6.87 -12.29 16.45
C ARG A 87 8.18 -12.45 15.66
N GLN A 88 9.14 -11.56 15.87
CA GLN A 88 10.44 -11.67 15.21
C GLN A 88 11.28 -12.84 15.75
N GLN A 89 11.06 -13.25 16.99
CA GLN A 89 11.83 -14.34 17.62
C GLN A 89 11.48 -15.71 17.04
N ASP A 90 10.27 -15.87 16.52
CA ASP A 90 9.78 -17.08 15.87
C ASP A 90 9.44 -16.87 14.39
N SER A 91 9.94 -15.78 13.78
CA SER A 91 9.70 -15.45 12.38
C SER A 91 10.21 -16.55 11.45
N GLU A 92 9.35 -16.93 10.51
CA GLU A 92 9.70 -17.77 9.39
C GLU A 92 10.45 -16.97 8.31
N ASP A 93 11.22 -17.68 7.47
CA ASP A 93 11.89 -17.08 6.29
C ASP A 93 10.90 -17.00 5.12
N ILE A 94 9.94 -16.09 5.25
CA ILE A 94 8.89 -15.83 4.26
C ILE A 94 9.14 -14.51 3.58
N ASP A 95 9.20 -14.53 2.26
CA ASP A 95 9.28 -13.35 1.41
C ASP A 95 7.88 -12.73 1.22
N SER A 96 7.48 -11.83 2.13
CA SER A 96 6.13 -11.29 2.15
C SER A 96 5.99 -9.91 2.81
N GLN A 97 5.43 -8.95 2.07
CA GLN A 97 5.06 -7.64 2.61
C GLN A 97 3.65 -7.61 3.22
N ASP A 98 2.91 -8.72 3.21
CA ASP A 98 1.55 -8.77 3.75
C ASP A 98 1.54 -8.66 5.28
N VAL A 99 0.65 -7.81 5.77
CA VAL A 99 0.47 -7.50 7.19
C VAL A 99 0.06 -8.75 7.96
N GLU A 100 -0.91 -9.49 7.46
CA GLU A 100 -1.44 -10.67 8.14
C GLU A 100 -0.38 -11.77 8.22
N THR A 101 0.30 -12.04 7.11
CA THR A 101 1.44 -12.96 7.05
C THR A 101 2.54 -12.53 8.02
N THR A 102 2.88 -11.24 8.07
CA THR A 102 3.91 -10.71 8.99
C THR A 102 3.50 -10.89 10.44
N LEU A 103 2.24 -10.59 10.80
CA LEU A 103 1.74 -10.74 12.17
C LEU A 103 1.63 -12.21 12.59
N LEU A 104 1.23 -13.10 11.68
CA LEU A 104 1.02 -14.52 11.99
C LEU A 104 2.33 -15.33 11.97
N ARG A 105 3.22 -15.07 11.00
CA ARG A 105 4.36 -15.93 10.70
C ARG A 105 5.69 -15.18 10.60
N GLY A 106 5.66 -13.85 10.60
CA GLY A 106 6.82 -13.02 10.32
C GLY A 106 7.17 -12.97 8.83
N SER A 107 8.22 -12.20 8.50
CA SER A 107 8.73 -12.07 7.14
C SER A 107 10.18 -11.58 7.13
N ASN A 108 10.90 -11.85 6.04
CA ASN A 108 12.19 -11.24 5.73
C ASN A 108 12.08 -9.87 5.00
N GLN A 109 10.87 -9.36 4.76
CA GLN A 109 10.64 -8.09 4.05
C GLN A 109 10.44 -6.90 5.01
N PRO A 110 11.32 -5.88 5.01
CA PRO A 110 11.23 -4.75 5.94
C PRO A 110 9.89 -4.02 5.93
N ARG A 111 9.32 -3.84 4.74
CA ARG A 111 8.03 -3.17 4.55
C ARG A 111 6.89 -3.87 5.27
N GLY A 112 6.86 -5.21 5.29
CA GLY A 112 5.80 -5.95 5.97
C GLY A 112 5.71 -5.65 7.46
N TRP A 113 6.86 -5.42 8.11
CA TRP A 113 6.92 -5.05 9.53
C TRP A 113 6.46 -3.63 9.79
N VAL A 114 6.70 -2.70 8.86
CA VAL A 114 6.18 -1.34 8.94
C VAL A 114 4.67 -1.33 8.78
N ASP A 115 4.17 -1.99 7.74
CA ASP A 115 2.73 -2.04 7.48
C ASP A 115 2.01 -2.77 8.64
N ALA A 116 2.61 -3.79 9.25
CA ALA A 116 2.08 -4.47 10.45
C ALA A 116 2.05 -3.57 11.70
N LEU A 117 3.07 -2.73 11.91
CA LEU A 117 3.04 -1.76 13.00
C LEU A 117 1.91 -0.74 12.83
N LEU A 118 1.77 -0.20 11.62
CA LEU A 118 0.73 0.78 11.29
C LEU A 118 -0.67 0.17 11.37
N TYR A 119 -0.83 -1.11 10.99
CA TYR A 119 -2.06 -1.88 11.15
C TYR A 119 -2.52 -1.95 12.61
N LEU A 120 -1.63 -2.34 13.51
CA LEU A 120 -1.93 -2.44 14.95
C LEU A 120 -2.34 -1.09 15.54
N LEU A 121 -1.76 0.01 15.03
CA LEU A 121 -1.97 1.37 15.51
C LEU A 121 -3.09 2.13 14.78
N ALA A 122 -3.73 1.51 13.78
CA ALA A 122 -4.74 2.16 12.96
C ALA A 122 -5.94 2.61 13.82
N GLY A 123 -6.33 3.87 13.65
CA GLY A 123 -7.38 4.55 14.44
C GLY A 123 -6.81 5.46 15.52
N ASP A 124 -5.97 4.94 16.41
CA ASP A 124 -5.39 5.71 17.52
C ASP A 124 -4.29 6.70 17.05
N TYR A 125 -3.66 6.40 15.91
CA TYR A 125 -2.54 7.15 15.35
C TYR A 125 -2.75 7.53 13.87
N ALA A 126 -3.96 7.99 13.50
CA ALA A 126 -4.39 8.19 12.11
C ALA A 126 -3.52 9.14 11.25
N GLU A 127 -2.78 10.08 11.86
CA GLU A 127 -1.87 10.99 11.13
C GLU A 127 -0.48 10.39 10.84
N SER A 128 -0.28 9.13 11.24
CA SER A 128 0.97 8.38 11.05
C SER A 128 1.05 7.79 9.64
N GLY A 129 2.22 7.28 9.27
CA GLY A 129 2.43 6.71 7.95
C GLY A 129 3.73 5.93 7.80
N ARG A 130 4.10 5.62 6.56
CA ARG A 130 5.32 4.89 6.19
C ARG A 130 6.26 5.71 5.32
N ILE A 131 7.56 5.70 5.61
CA ILE A 131 8.59 6.31 4.78
C ILE A 131 9.37 5.19 4.11
N ASP A 132 9.40 5.17 2.79
CA ASP A 132 10.25 4.27 2.03
C ASP A 132 11.49 5.01 1.53
N LEU A 133 12.67 4.43 1.73
CA LEU A 133 13.95 4.86 1.17
C LEU A 133 14.38 3.87 0.11
N TYR A 134 14.34 4.29 -1.15
CA TYR A 134 14.77 3.45 -2.26
C TYR A 134 16.08 3.93 -2.86
N SER A 135 17.00 3.01 -3.14
CA SER A 135 18.13 3.23 -4.05
C SER A 135 18.40 2.00 -4.90
N SER A 136 19.22 2.13 -5.93
CA SER A 136 19.55 1.06 -6.88
C SER A 136 20.13 -0.21 -6.27
N SER A 137 20.57 -0.18 -5.01
CA SER A 137 21.13 -1.34 -4.30
C SER A 137 20.64 -1.52 -2.87
N ASN A 138 19.70 -0.70 -2.40
CA ASN A 138 19.21 -0.79 -1.02
C ASN A 138 17.76 -0.28 -0.91
N TYR A 139 16.96 -0.95 -0.11
CA TYR A 139 15.59 -0.58 0.21
C TYR A 139 15.38 -0.67 1.72
N GLU A 140 14.96 0.45 2.33
CA GLU A 140 14.63 0.52 3.74
C GLU A 140 13.24 1.15 3.91
N SER A 141 12.50 0.70 4.92
CA SER A 141 11.16 1.21 5.22
C SER A 141 11.05 1.54 6.69
N TYR A 142 10.41 2.67 7.01
CA TYR A 142 10.28 3.20 8.36
C TYR A 142 8.82 3.56 8.66
N ALA A 143 8.35 3.25 9.86
CA ALA A 143 7.06 3.76 10.36
C ALA A 143 7.28 5.17 10.96
N ALA A 144 6.48 6.14 10.56
CA ALA A 144 6.48 7.50 11.10
C ALA A 144 5.23 7.75 11.94
N ILE A 145 5.36 7.73 13.26
CA ILE A 145 4.25 7.84 14.20
C ILE A 145 4.14 9.26 14.76
N VAL A 146 2.93 9.83 14.72
CA VAL A 146 2.64 11.17 15.27
C VAL A 146 2.34 11.11 16.75
N GLN A 147 2.97 11.99 17.52
CA GLN A 147 2.60 12.28 18.91
C GLN A 147 2.94 13.73 19.24
N ASP A 148 2.00 14.47 19.81
CA ASP A 148 2.17 15.87 20.22
C ASP A 148 2.72 16.81 19.13
N GLY A 149 2.35 16.56 17.86
CA GLY A 149 2.81 17.35 16.70
C GLY A 149 4.24 17.07 16.26
N LEU A 150 4.87 16.01 16.78
CA LEU A 150 6.18 15.50 16.38
C LEU A 150 6.03 14.12 15.72
N TYR A 151 6.90 13.84 14.76
CA TYR A 151 6.99 12.52 14.12
C TYR A 151 8.14 11.72 14.73
N TYR A 152 7.87 10.47 15.06
CA TYR A 152 8.84 9.51 15.55
C TYR A 152 8.99 8.40 14.51
N ALA A 153 10.15 8.32 13.88
CA ALA A 153 10.45 7.29 12.90
C ALA A 153 11.02 6.03 13.57
N PHE A 154 10.46 4.87 13.22
CA PHE A 154 10.83 3.54 13.72
C PHE A 154 11.20 2.62 12.57
N ASP A 155 12.23 1.81 12.78
CA ASP A 155 12.57 0.65 11.97
C ASP A 155 12.07 -0.61 12.70
N PRO A 156 10.84 -1.10 12.42
CA PRO A 156 10.31 -2.28 13.07
C PRO A 156 10.89 -3.58 12.48
N PHE A 157 11.69 -3.51 11.40
CA PHE A 157 12.33 -4.69 10.83
C PHE A 157 13.63 -5.00 11.57
N GLU A 158 14.51 -4.02 11.70
CA GLU A 158 15.68 -4.16 12.57
C GLU A 158 15.35 -3.63 13.97
N ILE A 159 14.57 -4.39 14.75
CA ILE A 159 14.35 -4.14 16.19
C ILE A 159 15.63 -4.48 16.98
N ARG A 160 16.75 -3.95 16.53
CA ARG A 160 18.03 -3.83 17.23
C ARG A 160 17.94 -2.52 17.99
N GLY A 161 18.13 -2.59 19.31
CA GLY A 161 17.85 -1.49 20.24
C GLY A 161 18.28 -0.10 19.76
N ASP A 162 17.58 0.90 20.29
CA ASP A 162 18.01 2.30 20.26
C ASP A 162 17.90 3.06 18.91
N CYS A 163 17.18 2.51 17.91
CA CYS A 163 17.06 3.09 16.57
C CYS A 163 15.73 3.84 16.32
N TRP A 164 15.42 4.88 17.10
CA TRP A 164 14.36 5.84 16.74
C TRP A 164 14.95 7.23 16.45
N LEU A 165 14.28 7.96 15.57
CA LEU A 165 14.60 9.34 15.18
C LEU A 165 13.41 10.24 15.47
N VAL A 166 13.67 11.39 16.11
CA VAL A 166 12.66 12.43 16.37
C VAL A 166 12.75 13.50 15.31
N LEU A 167 11.59 13.87 14.78
CA LEU A 167 11.46 14.79 13.66
C LEU A 167 10.43 15.85 14.05
N SER A 168 10.80 17.13 13.96
CA SER A 168 9.95 18.23 14.41
C SER A 168 9.26 18.96 13.26
N GLY A 169 7.93 19.02 13.35
CA GLY A 169 7.09 20.07 12.78
C GLY A 169 6.83 20.01 11.27
N GLU A 170 5.71 19.37 10.90
CA GLU A 170 4.74 19.63 9.82
C GLU A 170 3.97 18.30 9.58
N SER A 171 2.66 18.35 9.25
CA SER A 171 1.86 17.12 9.07
C SER A 171 2.39 16.30 7.90
N TYR A 172 2.25 14.97 7.93
CA TYR A 172 2.70 14.06 6.88
C TYR A 172 2.22 14.44 5.48
N VAL A 173 1.00 14.98 5.40
CA VAL A 173 0.34 15.48 4.19
C VAL A 173 0.93 16.82 3.69
N ASN A 174 1.63 17.57 4.55
CA ASN A 174 2.24 18.87 4.25
C ASN A 174 3.78 18.90 4.39
N ALA A 175 4.42 17.83 4.85
CA ALA A 175 5.83 17.83 5.22
C ALA A 175 6.64 17.00 4.24
N ASP A 176 7.40 17.70 3.39
CA ASP A 176 8.78 17.40 2.98
C ASP A 176 9.30 15.98 3.32
N ALA A 177 8.66 14.92 2.78
CA ALA A 177 9.04 13.52 2.95
C ALA A 177 10.52 13.31 2.58
N GLN A 178 11.00 14.14 1.66
CA GLN A 178 12.40 14.28 1.27
C GLN A 178 13.32 14.75 2.41
N LYS A 179 12.93 15.74 3.21
CA LYS A 179 13.72 16.24 4.36
C LYS A 179 13.78 15.20 5.49
N LEU A 180 12.67 14.50 5.67
CA LEU A 180 12.53 13.39 6.60
C LEU A 180 13.47 12.23 6.20
N ALA A 181 13.45 11.88 4.93
CA ALA A 181 14.34 10.90 4.35
C ALA A 181 15.81 11.36 4.29
N ASP A 182 16.09 12.66 4.13
CA ASP A 182 17.45 13.22 4.22
C ASP A 182 18.02 13.05 5.63
N THR A 183 17.17 13.24 6.64
CA THR A 183 17.53 13.03 8.04
C THR A 183 17.81 11.55 8.31
N LEU A 184 16.95 10.65 7.83
CA LEU A 184 17.14 9.20 7.93
C LEU A 184 18.42 8.74 7.22
N ARG A 185 18.65 9.19 5.98
CA ARG A 185 19.87 8.94 5.21
C ARG A 185 21.12 9.33 6.00
N THR A 186 21.12 10.56 6.53
CA THR A 186 22.27 11.11 7.27
C THR A 186 22.52 10.31 8.55
N ALA A 187 21.47 9.98 9.29
CA ALA A 187 21.57 9.27 10.55
C ALA A 187 21.95 7.79 10.40
N ARG A 188 21.56 7.13 9.30
CA ARG A 188 21.76 5.69 9.06
C ARG A 188 22.90 5.36 8.10
N GLY A 189 23.57 6.36 7.54
CA GLY A 189 24.73 6.17 6.67
C GLY A 189 24.39 5.60 5.29
N PHE A 190 23.16 5.82 4.82
CA PHE A 190 22.69 5.36 3.51
C PHE A 190 23.46 6.12 2.42
N SER A 191 24.33 5.43 1.70
CA SER A 191 25.48 6.04 0.99
C SER A 191 25.23 6.40 -0.48
N THR A 192 24.01 6.22 -1.00
CA THR A 192 23.69 6.50 -2.39
C THR A 192 23.19 7.93 -2.58
N SER A 193 23.68 8.57 -3.66
CA SER A 193 23.43 9.99 -3.96
C SER A 193 22.04 10.28 -4.54
N ALA A 194 21.27 9.24 -4.88
CA ALA A 194 19.90 9.34 -5.37
C ALA A 194 19.04 8.36 -4.56
N TYR A 195 18.03 8.89 -3.89
CA TYR A 195 17.00 8.10 -3.23
C TYR A 195 15.66 8.81 -3.31
N THR A 196 14.60 8.01 -3.32
CA THR A 196 13.21 8.47 -3.34
C THR A 196 12.61 8.28 -1.95
N ALA A 197 11.83 9.27 -1.51
CA ALA A 197 11.15 9.29 -0.22
C ALA A 197 9.65 9.40 -0.42
N ASN A 198 8.95 8.28 -0.23
CA ASN A 198 7.50 8.25 -0.41
C ASN A 198 6.79 8.14 0.92
N ALA A 199 5.64 8.82 0.99
CA ALA A 199 4.84 8.98 2.18
C ALA A 199 3.43 8.39 1.95
N TYR A 200 3.11 7.31 2.67
CA TYR A 200 1.82 6.61 2.72
C TYR A 200 1.10 6.82 4.07
N PRO A 201 -0.12 7.42 4.08
CA PRO A 201 -0.92 7.49 5.30
C PRO A 201 -1.33 6.07 5.75
N VAL A 202 -1.56 5.89 7.05
CA VAL A 202 -2.15 4.65 7.56
C VAL A 202 -3.57 4.51 7.02
N LEU A 203 -3.81 3.45 6.24
CA LEU A 203 -5.17 3.04 5.91
C LEU A 203 -5.94 2.73 7.19
N SER A 204 -7.15 3.24 7.33
CA SER A 204 -8.04 2.85 8.42
C SER A 204 -8.31 1.34 8.38
N LYS A 205 -8.72 0.77 9.52
CA LYS A 205 -9.07 -0.66 9.61
C LYS A 205 -10.18 -1.03 8.63
N GLU A 206 -11.13 -0.12 8.42
CA GLU A 206 -12.21 -0.29 7.44
C GLU A 206 -11.67 -0.31 6.01
N GLU A 207 -10.80 0.62 5.62
CA GLU A 207 -10.17 0.63 4.29
C GLU A 207 -9.33 -0.62 4.03
N GLN A 208 -8.67 -1.15 5.06
CA GLN A 208 -7.89 -2.39 4.95
C GLN A 208 -8.79 -3.62 4.79
N GLU A 209 -9.90 -3.70 5.54
CA GLU A 209 -10.88 -4.78 5.38
C GLU A 209 -11.57 -4.72 4.01
N GLN A 210 -11.93 -3.52 3.54
CA GLN A 210 -12.47 -3.31 2.19
C GLN A 210 -11.47 -3.74 1.12
N ARG A 211 -10.21 -3.35 1.27
CA ARG A 211 -9.13 -3.79 0.37
C ARG A 211 -8.93 -5.31 0.40
N LYS A 212 -8.95 -5.93 1.59
CA LYS A 212 -8.86 -7.39 1.74
C LYS A 212 -10.04 -8.11 1.08
N ALA A 213 -11.26 -7.56 1.20
CA ALA A 213 -12.44 -8.08 0.52
C ALA A 213 -12.32 -7.96 -1.00
N PHE A 214 -11.81 -6.82 -1.48
CA PHE A 214 -11.55 -6.58 -2.90
C PHE A 214 -10.46 -7.49 -3.49
N GLU A 215 -9.44 -7.82 -2.69
CA GLU A 215 -8.35 -8.73 -3.07
C GLU A 215 -8.73 -10.23 -2.99
N GLN A 216 -9.97 -10.57 -2.65
CA GLN A 216 -10.44 -11.95 -2.62
C GLN A 216 -10.43 -12.59 -4.01
N ARG A 217 -10.22 -13.91 -4.01
CA ARG A 217 -10.14 -14.75 -5.20
C ARG A 217 -11.23 -15.80 -5.19
N GLU A 218 -11.68 -16.16 -6.39
CA GLU A 218 -12.57 -17.29 -6.60
C GLU A 218 -11.81 -18.61 -6.76
N TYR A 219 -10.57 -18.55 -7.27
CA TYR A 219 -9.79 -19.73 -7.62
C TYR A 219 -8.54 -19.88 -6.76
N THR A 220 -8.10 -21.12 -6.54
CA THR A 220 -6.75 -21.39 -6.00
C THR A 220 -5.66 -21.21 -7.06
N ASP A 221 -4.39 -21.19 -6.65
CA ASP A 221 -3.24 -21.14 -7.56
C ASP A 221 -3.27 -22.32 -8.56
N GLU A 222 -3.62 -23.52 -8.10
CA GLU A 222 -3.71 -24.72 -8.93
C GLU A 222 -4.86 -24.66 -9.94
N GLU A 223 -6.01 -24.10 -9.52
CA GLU A 223 -7.18 -23.94 -10.39
C GLU A 223 -6.92 -22.88 -11.47
N ILE A 224 -6.29 -21.76 -11.12
CA ILE A 224 -5.85 -20.76 -12.10
C ILE A 224 -4.83 -21.34 -13.07
N GLN A 225 -3.84 -22.09 -12.59
CA GLN A 225 -2.86 -22.71 -13.48
C GLN A 225 -3.53 -23.71 -14.44
N ALA A 226 -4.48 -24.53 -13.94
CA ALA A 226 -5.22 -25.46 -14.78
C ALA A 226 -6.08 -24.74 -15.84
N LEU A 227 -6.69 -23.60 -15.48
CA LEU A 227 -7.41 -22.75 -16.43
C LEU A 227 -6.48 -22.20 -17.51
N ALA A 228 -5.33 -21.65 -17.11
CA ALA A 228 -4.31 -21.15 -18.04
C ALA A 228 -3.80 -22.22 -19.01
N ASP A 229 -3.50 -23.43 -18.50
CA ASP A 229 -2.98 -24.55 -19.27
C ASP A 229 -4.02 -25.17 -20.24
N SER A 230 -5.31 -25.01 -19.92
CA SER A 230 -6.39 -25.61 -20.72
C SER A 230 -6.62 -24.91 -22.07
N GLY A 231 -6.01 -23.73 -22.28
CA GLY A 231 -6.08 -23.02 -23.56
C GLY A 231 -7.49 -22.51 -23.89
N ILE A 232 -8.25 -22.08 -22.88
CA ILE A 232 -9.59 -21.51 -23.06
C ILE A 232 -9.58 -20.35 -24.06
N SER A 233 -10.70 -20.17 -24.76
CA SER A 233 -10.90 -19.03 -25.65
C SER A 233 -10.97 -17.71 -24.89
N PHE A 234 -10.77 -16.59 -25.59
CA PHE A 234 -10.92 -15.25 -24.99
C PHE A 234 -12.31 -15.05 -24.37
N ALA A 235 -13.37 -15.48 -25.06
CA ALA A 235 -14.74 -15.38 -24.55
C ALA A 235 -14.95 -16.21 -23.28
N GLU A 236 -14.41 -17.43 -23.22
CA GLU A 236 -14.46 -18.25 -22.01
C GLU A 236 -13.64 -17.66 -20.86
N ALA A 237 -12.52 -16.99 -21.15
CA ALA A 237 -11.74 -16.29 -20.13
C ALA A 237 -12.54 -15.12 -19.53
N CYS A 238 -13.19 -14.31 -20.36
CA CYS A 238 -14.09 -13.23 -19.91
C CYS A 238 -15.31 -13.74 -19.12
N GLU A 239 -15.75 -14.99 -19.32
CA GLU A 239 -16.85 -15.57 -18.54
C GLU A 239 -16.37 -16.11 -17.17
N LYS A 240 -15.11 -16.57 -17.09
CA LYS A 240 -14.59 -17.31 -15.94
C LYS A 240 -13.79 -16.46 -14.97
N ILE A 241 -13.19 -15.38 -15.42
CA ILE A 241 -12.31 -14.53 -14.63
C ILE A 241 -13.07 -13.27 -14.24
N SER A 242 -13.50 -13.19 -12.97
CA SER A 242 -14.37 -12.12 -12.47
C SER A 242 -13.70 -11.20 -11.45
N THR A 243 -12.52 -11.57 -10.94
CA THR A 243 -11.81 -10.77 -9.91
C THR A 243 -10.49 -10.20 -10.44
N VAL A 244 -10.12 -9.02 -9.95
CA VAL A 244 -8.80 -8.39 -10.23
C VAL A 244 -7.66 -9.35 -9.93
N ALA A 245 -7.72 -10.02 -8.77
CA ALA A 245 -6.68 -10.93 -8.30
C ALA A 245 -6.56 -12.19 -9.18
N ASP A 246 -7.68 -12.75 -9.63
CA ASP A 246 -7.67 -13.89 -10.55
C ASP A 246 -7.26 -13.50 -11.96
N ALA A 247 -7.61 -12.30 -12.44
CA ALA A 247 -7.11 -11.78 -13.71
C ALA A 247 -5.58 -11.62 -13.72
N ALA A 248 -5.01 -11.06 -12.64
CA ALA A 248 -3.55 -10.94 -12.47
C ALA A 248 -2.87 -12.31 -12.55
N GLN A 249 -3.36 -13.27 -11.77
CA GLN A 249 -2.75 -14.58 -11.71
C GLN A 249 -2.98 -15.42 -12.96
N PHE A 250 -4.12 -15.27 -13.60
CA PHE A 250 -4.39 -15.97 -14.86
C PHE A 250 -3.43 -15.49 -15.97
N LEU A 251 -3.18 -14.18 -16.08
CA LEU A 251 -2.21 -13.66 -17.03
C LEU A 251 -0.77 -14.08 -16.68
N GLU A 252 -0.40 -14.06 -15.39
CA GLU A 252 0.89 -14.56 -14.92
C GLU A 252 1.08 -16.06 -15.26
N ALA A 253 0.09 -16.90 -14.94
CA ALA A 253 0.10 -18.34 -15.17
C ALA A 253 0.17 -18.69 -16.67
N ARG A 254 -0.40 -17.84 -17.53
CA ARG A 254 -0.26 -17.94 -18.99
C ARG A 254 1.11 -17.49 -19.50
N GLY A 255 1.96 -16.90 -18.66
CA GLY A 255 3.23 -16.32 -19.06
C GLY A 255 3.07 -15.09 -19.94
N TYR A 256 2.02 -14.30 -19.71
CA TYR A 256 1.79 -13.05 -20.44
C TYR A 256 2.97 -12.10 -20.23
N SER A 257 3.47 -11.48 -21.32
CA SER A 257 4.71 -10.71 -21.28
C SER A 257 4.54 -9.28 -21.78
N PHE A 258 5.38 -8.37 -21.27
CA PHE A 258 5.43 -7.01 -21.78
C PHE A 258 5.99 -6.99 -23.21
N ALA A 259 5.28 -6.34 -24.13
CA ALA A 259 5.74 -6.09 -25.50
C ALA A 259 5.13 -4.81 -26.06
N PRO A 260 5.78 -4.11 -27.01
CA PRO A 260 5.19 -2.93 -27.64
C PRO A 260 3.83 -3.21 -28.28
N ASP A 261 2.96 -2.18 -28.29
CA ASP A 261 1.61 -2.30 -28.81
C ASP A 261 1.50 -2.26 -30.36
N ASP A 262 2.63 -2.38 -31.07
CA ASP A 262 2.76 -2.24 -32.52
C ASP A 262 1.82 -3.14 -33.34
N ALA A 263 1.48 -4.31 -32.81
CA ALA A 263 0.56 -5.26 -33.46
C ALA A 263 -0.93 -4.85 -33.39
N GLY A 264 -1.28 -3.86 -32.57
CA GLY A 264 -2.65 -3.35 -32.35
C GLY A 264 -3.15 -3.55 -30.91
N THR A 265 -4.06 -2.72 -30.41
CA THR A 265 -4.37 -2.63 -28.97
C THR A 265 -5.60 -3.43 -28.51
N GLY A 266 -6.25 -4.19 -29.39
CA GLY A 266 -7.50 -4.89 -29.06
C GLY A 266 -7.32 -6.01 -28.04
N ALA A 267 -8.23 -6.11 -27.06
CA ALA A 267 -8.19 -7.11 -25.99
C ALA A 267 -8.04 -8.55 -26.50
N GLU A 268 -8.86 -8.98 -27.45
CA GLU A 268 -8.80 -10.35 -28.00
C GLU A 268 -7.47 -10.62 -28.71
N LEU A 269 -6.93 -9.64 -29.44
CA LEU A 269 -5.63 -9.76 -30.08
C LEU A 269 -4.52 -9.94 -29.02
N ARG A 270 -4.58 -9.14 -27.94
CA ARG A 270 -3.60 -9.21 -26.84
C ARG A 270 -3.69 -10.52 -26.08
N TYR A 271 -4.90 -11.02 -25.87
CA TYR A 271 -5.13 -12.37 -25.35
C TYR A 271 -4.48 -13.45 -26.21
N GLN A 272 -4.62 -13.37 -27.54
CA GLN A 272 -4.06 -14.35 -28.47
C GLN A 272 -2.54 -14.27 -28.60
N LEU A 273 -1.98 -13.06 -28.66
CA LEU A 273 -0.53 -12.83 -28.71
C LEU A 273 0.16 -13.15 -27.38
N ASN A 274 -0.60 -13.16 -26.28
CA ASN A 274 -0.09 -13.35 -24.93
C ASN A 274 1.00 -12.33 -24.55
N ASN A 275 0.86 -11.11 -25.07
CA ASN A 275 1.74 -9.98 -24.76
C ASN A 275 1.06 -8.64 -25.08
N GLY A 276 1.56 -7.56 -24.49
CA GLY A 276 1.06 -6.21 -24.75
C GLY A 276 1.79 -5.11 -24.01
N GLY A 277 1.58 -3.89 -24.48
CA GLY A 277 2.03 -2.66 -23.84
C GLY A 277 0.99 -2.17 -22.86
N CYS A 278 1.16 -0.96 -22.32
CA CYS A 278 0.22 -0.39 -21.34
C CYS A 278 -1.21 -0.29 -21.87
N VAL A 279 -1.38 0.10 -23.13
CA VAL A 279 -2.70 0.24 -23.75
C VAL A 279 -3.33 -1.13 -24.00
N GLY A 280 -2.62 -2.04 -24.67
CA GLY A 280 -3.14 -3.37 -25.01
C GLY A 280 -3.42 -4.24 -23.78
N THR A 281 -2.57 -4.15 -22.75
CA THR A 281 -2.78 -4.88 -21.48
C THR A 281 -3.96 -4.30 -20.71
N SER A 282 -4.11 -2.98 -20.65
CA SER A 282 -5.27 -2.35 -20.01
C SER A 282 -6.58 -2.71 -20.73
N ALA A 283 -6.56 -2.78 -22.06
CA ALA A 283 -7.70 -3.22 -22.87
C ALA A 283 -8.12 -4.66 -22.53
N LEU A 284 -7.14 -5.57 -22.46
CA LEU A 284 -7.36 -6.96 -22.08
C LEU A 284 -7.95 -7.07 -20.68
N PHE A 285 -7.38 -6.36 -19.70
CA PHE A 285 -7.87 -6.39 -18.33
C PHE A 285 -9.29 -5.82 -18.20
N GLY A 286 -9.55 -4.67 -18.85
CA GLY A 286 -10.89 -4.08 -18.88
C GLY A 286 -11.94 -5.02 -19.48
N ALA A 287 -11.57 -5.82 -20.48
CA ALA A 287 -12.46 -6.81 -21.07
C ALA A 287 -12.66 -8.07 -20.19
N LEU A 288 -11.62 -8.49 -19.45
CA LEU A 288 -11.74 -9.62 -18.52
C LEU A 288 -12.70 -9.31 -17.38
N LEU A 289 -12.71 -8.09 -16.86
CA LEU A 289 -13.51 -7.70 -15.68
C LEU A 289 -14.82 -6.97 -16.02
N ASN A 290 -15.20 -6.98 -17.29
CA ASN A 290 -16.33 -6.18 -17.74
C ASN A 290 -17.66 -6.70 -17.16
N GLY A 291 -18.25 -5.92 -16.26
CA GLY A 291 -19.54 -6.22 -15.64
C GLY A 291 -19.46 -6.88 -14.27
N ASP A 292 -18.25 -7.15 -13.76
CA ASP A 292 -18.05 -7.78 -12.45
C ASP A 292 -17.94 -6.78 -11.29
N TYR A 293 -17.77 -5.50 -11.61
CA TYR A 293 -17.59 -4.40 -10.65
C TYR A 293 -18.58 -3.26 -10.92
N ASP A 294 -18.78 -2.37 -9.94
CA ASP A 294 -19.64 -1.18 -10.10
C ASP A 294 -19.21 -0.35 -11.32
N GLU A 295 -17.90 -0.26 -11.56
CA GLU A 295 -17.31 0.40 -12.72
C GLU A 295 -15.91 -0.17 -12.97
N VAL A 296 -15.56 -0.41 -14.22
CA VAL A 296 -14.17 -0.63 -14.65
C VAL A 296 -13.87 0.45 -15.67
N GLY A 297 -12.74 1.10 -15.53
CA GLY A 297 -12.32 2.12 -16.47
C GLY A 297 -10.82 2.22 -16.59
N TYR A 298 -10.40 3.29 -17.23
CA TYR A 298 -8.99 3.54 -17.55
C TYR A 298 -8.52 4.82 -16.89
N VAL A 299 -7.24 4.85 -16.54
CA VAL A 299 -6.53 6.03 -16.11
C VAL A 299 -5.36 6.22 -17.06
N TYR A 300 -5.42 7.28 -17.85
CA TYR A 300 -4.28 7.72 -18.65
C TYR A 300 -3.46 8.67 -17.82
N VAL A 301 -2.14 8.52 -17.82
CA VAL A 301 -1.21 9.46 -17.20
C VAL A 301 -0.23 9.88 -18.25
N PHE A 302 -0.11 11.19 -18.41
CA PHE A 302 0.86 11.77 -19.31
C PHE A 302 1.97 12.44 -18.52
N TRP A 303 3.20 12.27 -18.98
CA TRP A 303 4.38 12.98 -18.52
C TRP A 303 5.01 13.73 -19.70
N LEU A 304 5.91 14.69 -19.42
CA LEU A 304 6.55 15.48 -20.48
C LEU A 304 7.32 14.63 -21.50
N GLU A 305 7.83 13.47 -21.09
CA GLU A 305 8.65 12.59 -21.94
C GLU A 305 8.08 11.17 -22.09
N SER A 306 6.90 10.88 -21.53
CA SER A 306 6.35 9.53 -21.50
C SER A 306 4.83 9.55 -21.29
N GLU A 307 4.16 8.45 -21.58
CA GLU A 307 2.75 8.23 -21.28
C GLU A 307 2.57 6.83 -20.68
N HIS A 308 1.57 6.67 -19.82
CA HIS A 308 1.22 5.39 -19.23
C HIS A 308 -0.29 5.26 -19.10
N VAL A 309 -0.77 4.03 -19.20
CA VAL A 309 -2.19 3.73 -19.03
C VAL A 309 -2.35 2.50 -18.16
N PHE A 310 -3.26 2.58 -17.22
CA PHE A 310 -3.67 1.50 -16.35
C PHE A 310 -5.19 1.56 -16.12
N ASN A 311 -5.74 0.60 -15.39
CA ASN A 311 -7.16 0.55 -15.12
C ASN A 311 -7.50 1.12 -13.74
N TYR A 312 -8.71 1.61 -13.57
CA TYR A 312 -9.31 1.68 -12.24
C TYR A 312 -10.51 0.73 -12.17
N VAL A 313 -10.78 0.25 -10.96
CA VAL A 313 -11.97 -0.53 -10.64
C VAL A 313 -12.68 0.15 -9.49
N LYS A 314 -14.00 0.28 -9.59
CA LYS A 314 -14.85 0.80 -8.53
C LYS A 314 -15.65 -0.34 -7.93
N GLN A 315 -15.63 -0.44 -6.60
CA GLN A 315 -16.41 -1.41 -5.85
C GLN A 315 -16.84 -0.80 -4.52
N ASP A 316 -18.13 -0.90 -4.21
CA ASP A 316 -18.71 -0.43 -2.94
C ASP A 316 -18.42 1.05 -2.65
N GLY A 317 -18.36 1.87 -3.71
CA GLY A 317 -18.10 3.30 -3.63
C GLY A 317 -16.62 3.70 -3.54
N VAL A 318 -15.70 2.74 -3.47
CA VAL A 318 -14.24 2.98 -3.46
C VAL A 318 -13.66 2.73 -4.85
N TYR A 319 -12.73 3.58 -5.26
CA TYR A 319 -11.96 3.45 -6.50
C TYR A 319 -10.59 2.84 -6.19
N TYR A 320 -10.15 1.86 -6.97
CA TYR A 320 -8.88 1.17 -6.86
C TYR A 320 -8.09 1.31 -8.17
N ALA A 321 -6.83 1.73 -8.10
CA ALA A 321 -5.93 1.79 -9.25
C ALA A 321 -5.31 0.42 -9.48
N CYS A 322 -5.62 -0.18 -10.63
CA CYS A 322 -5.19 -1.50 -11.05
C CYS A 322 -4.17 -1.40 -12.20
N ASP A 323 -2.88 -1.51 -11.90
CA ASP A 323 -1.78 -1.42 -12.85
C ASP A 323 -1.09 -2.78 -13.05
N PHE A 324 -1.36 -3.39 -14.18
CA PHE A 324 -0.84 -4.70 -14.53
C PHE A 324 0.58 -4.66 -15.10
N ILE A 325 0.98 -3.53 -15.68
CA ILE A 325 2.28 -3.38 -16.35
C ILE A 325 3.38 -3.38 -15.32
N TYR A 326 3.28 -2.53 -14.30
CA TYR A 326 4.26 -2.50 -13.24
C TYR A 326 4.10 -3.66 -12.25
N GLY A 327 3.05 -4.49 -12.39
CA GLY A 327 2.79 -5.67 -11.58
C GLY A 327 3.05 -7.00 -12.28
N PRO A 328 2.03 -7.86 -12.51
CA PRO A 328 2.20 -9.24 -12.99
C PRO A 328 2.86 -9.39 -14.36
N VAL A 329 2.94 -8.32 -15.15
CA VAL A 329 3.55 -8.34 -16.48
C VAL A 329 5.07 -8.07 -16.44
N THR A 330 5.58 -7.40 -15.41
CA THR A 330 7.01 -7.11 -15.22
C THR A 330 7.65 -7.79 -14.01
N GLN A 331 6.85 -8.34 -13.10
CA GLN A 331 7.27 -9.06 -11.90
C GLN A 331 6.76 -10.52 -11.96
N SER A 332 7.38 -11.43 -11.19
CA SER A 332 6.92 -12.81 -11.06
C SER A 332 6.85 -13.23 -9.59
N GLY A 333 5.97 -14.18 -9.27
CA GLY A 333 5.77 -14.69 -7.90
C GLY A 333 4.79 -13.85 -7.08
N THR A 334 4.83 -13.98 -5.75
CA THR A 334 3.86 -13.33 -4.84
C THR A 334 3.79 -11.80 -4.99
N ASP A 335 4.87 -11.18 -5.47
CA ASP A 335 4.96 -9.73 -5.70
C ASP A 335 4.15 -9.27 -6.92
N ALA A 336 4.05 -10.09 -7.98
CA ALA A 336 3.19 -9.86 -9.15
C ALA A 336 1.70 -9.72 -8.75
N ARG A 337 1.26 -10.52 -7.78
CA ARG A 337 -0.13 -10.56 -7.30
C ARG A 337 -0.51 -9.30 -6.53
N ARG A 338 0.43 -8.75 -5.74
CA ARG A 338 0.23 -7.56 -4.87
C ARG A 338 0.44 -6.23 -5.57
N SER A 339 1.12 -6.25 -6.70
CA SER A 339 1.50 -5.05 -7.46
C SER A 339 0.44 -4.61 -8.46
N CYS A 340 -0.66 -5.35 -8.61
CA CYS A 340 -1.79 -4.93 -9.44
C CYS A 340 -2.58 -3.77 -8.80
N ILE A 341 -2.92 -3.83 -7.50
CA ILE A 341 -3.65 -2.74 -6.83
C ILE A 341 -2.65 -1.79 -6.17
N ARG A 342 -2.50 -0.62 -6.78
CA ARG A 342 -1.52 0.37 -6.38
C ARG A 342 -2.08 1.34 -5.34
N TYR A 343 -3.24 1.92 -5.64
CA TYR A 343 -3.85 3.04 -4.90
C TYR A 343 -5.33 2.79 -4.68
N SER A 344 -5.90 3.42 -3.66
CA SER A 344 -7.36 3.50 -3.48
C SER A 344 -7.78 4.92 -3.12
N GLY A 345 -9.03 5.27 -3.39
CA GLY A 345 -9.62 6.54 -2.99
C GLY A 345 -11.15 6.51 -3.01
N GLU A 346 -11.79 7.27 -2.13
CA GLU A 346 -13.26 7.39 -2.05
C GLU A 346 -13.86 8.14 -3.26
N SER A 347 -13.02 8.69 -4.12
CA SER A 347 -13.39 9.32 -5.39
C SER A 347 -12.24 9.17 -6.38
N LEU A 348 -12.51 9.37 -7.67
CA LEU A 348 -11.46 9.45 -8.69
C LEU A 348 -10.41 10.52 -8.35
N SER A 349 -10.83 11.69 -7.84
CA SER A 349 -9.89 12.71 -7.37
C SER A 349 -9.02 12.22 -6.22
N GLY A 350 -9.60 11.50 -5.25
CA GLY A 350 -8.84 10.93 -4.14
C GLY A 350 -7.87 9.83 -4.59
N LEU A 351 -8.27 9.02 -5.57
CA LEU A 351 -7.38 8.04 -6.22
C LEU A 351 -6.18 8.75 -6.88
N PHE A 352 -6.40 9.91 -7.48
CA PHE A 352 -5.36 10.71 -8.10
C PHE A 352 -4.46 11.41 -7.10
N ASP A 353 -5.00 11.93 -6.00
CA ASP A 353 -4.19 12.46 -4.91
C ASP A 353 -3.29 11.35 -4.34
N ALA A 354 -3.80 10.12 -4.20
CA ALA A 354 -3.02 8.97 -3.78
C ALA A 354 -1.93 8.59 -4.81
N TYR A 355 -2.28 8.55 -6.10
CA TYR A 355 -1.32 8.32 -7.19
C TYR A 355 -0.20 9.37 -7.20
N ALA A 356 -0.56 10.65 -7.13
CA ALA A 356 0.38 11.77 -7.14
C ALA A 356 1.28 11.79 -5.90
N GLN A 357 0.77 11.39 -4.73
CA GLN A 357 1.57 11.24 -3.51
C GLN A 357 2.59 10.10 -3.63
N GLN A 358 2.21 8.99 -4.28
CA GLN A 358 3.06 7.80 -4.38
C GLN A 358 4.09 7.85 -5.51
N GLU A 359 3.71 8.36 -6.67
CA GLU A 359 4.58 8.48 -7.86
C GLU A 359 5.28 9.86 -7.93
N GLY A 360 4.91 10.79 -7.05
CA GLY A 360 5.30 12.21 -7.07
C GLY A 360 6.80 12.51 -6.99
N SER A 361 7.63 11.57 -6.54
CA SER A 361 9.10 11.71 -6.59
C SER A 361 9.66 11.59 -8.00
N ASP A 362 9.02 10.78 -8.85
CA ASP A 362 9.46 10.45 -10.20
C ASP A 362 8.72 11.28 -11.26
N ILE A 363 7.55 11.83 -10.90
CA ILE A 363 6.77 12.74 -11.74
C ILE A 363 7.52 14.06 -12.03
N GLY A 364 8.49 14.50 -11.21
CA GLY A 364 9.30 15.69 -11.50
C GLY A 364 8.47 16.94 -11.89
N ASN A 365 8.89 17.67 -12.92
CA ASN A 365 8.16 18.81 -13.51
C ASN A 365 6.97 18.41 -14.40
N ALA A 366 6.51 17.16 -14.38
CA ALA A 366 5.53 16.66 -15.35
C ALA A 366 4.09 17.12 -15.05
N VAL A 367 3.33 17.23 -16.13
CA VAL A 367 1.90 17.55 -16.15
C VAL A 367 1.11 16.25 -16.18
N ALA A 368 0.72 15.71 -15.04
CA ALA A 368 -0.09 14.50 -14.97
C ALA A 368 -1.54 14.80 -15.38
N ILE A 369 -1.87 14.64 -16.66
CA ILE A 369 -3.27 14.63 -17.09
C ILE A 369 -3.82 13.25 -16.82
N MET A 370 -4.81 13.19 -15.93
CA MET A 370 -5.50 11.96 -15.61
C MET A 370 -6.88 11.96 -16.28
N TYR A 371 -7.06 11.08 -17.26
CA TYR A 371 -8.33 10.95 -17.97
C TYR A 371 -8.98 9.63 -17.64
N THR A 372 -10.29 9.67 -17.35
CA THR A 372 -11.08 8.49 -17.05
C THR A 372 -12.15 8.26 -18.09
N THR A 373 -12.20 7.04 -18.58
CA THR A 373 -13.30 6.56 -19.40
C THR A 373 -13.76 5.23 -18.83
N ALA A 374 -15.07 5.11 -18.62
CA ALA A 374 -15.66 3.85 -18.23
C ALA A 374 -15.61 2.91 -19.43
N TYR A 375 -15.29 1.65 -19.18
CA TYR A 375 -15.31 0.64 -20.22
C TYR A 375 -16.73 0.48 -20.77
N CYS A 376 -16.90 0.63 -22.08
CA CYS A 376 -18.21 0.62 -22.75
C CYS A 376 -18.48 -0.68 -23.52
N GLY A 377 -17.66 -1.71 -23.33
CA GLY A 377 -17.75 -2.98 -24.07
C GLY A 377 -17.01 -3.01 -25.40
N ASP A 378 -16.34 -1.93 -25.82
CA ASP A 378 -15.42 -1.95 -26.95
C ASP A 378 -14.05 -2.48 -26.48
N PRO A 379 -13.56 -3.63 -26.98
CA PRO A 379 -12.25 -4.17 -26.61
C PRO A 379 -11.06 -3.32 -27.10
N THR A 380 -11.32 -2.22 -27.80
CA THR A 380 -10.33 -1.26 -28.28
C THR A 380 -10.29 -0.05 -27.36
N MET A 381 -9.12 0.16 -26.75
CA MET A 381 -8.86 1.33 -25.94
C MET A 381 -9.09 2.63 -26.72
N PRO A 382 -9.69 3.65 -26.11
CA PRO A 382 -9.81 4.94 -26.76
C PRO A 382 -8.45 5.62 -26.99
N ALA A 383 -8.41 6.42 -28.06
CA ALA A 383 -7.23 7.09 -28.54
C ALA A 383 -7.07 8.45 -27.88
N VAL A 384 -6.22 8.53 -26.85
CA VAL A 384 -5.82 9.79 -26.20
C VAL A 384 -4.34 10.03 -26.50
N TRP A 385 -4.00 11.18 -27.07
CA TRP A 385 -2.61 11.55 -27.34
C TRP A 385 -2.36 13.01 -26.98
N LEU A 386 -1.17 13.27 -26.44
CA LEU A 386 -0.66 14.61 -26.27
C LEU A 386 0.16 15.06 -27.46
N ARG A 387 -0.10 16.29 -27.90
CA ARG A 387 0.73 16.98 -28.87
C ARG A 387 1.18 18.33 -28.33
N ASP A 388 2.48 18.46 -28.09
CA ASP A 388 3.07 19.73 -27.72
C ASP A 388 3.12 20.71 -28.89
N SER A 389 2.84 21.97 -28.58
CA SER A 389 3.13 23.10 -29.43
C SER A 389 4.63 23.23 -29.64
N ALA A 390 5.02 23.85 -30.75
CA ALA A 390 6.44 24.04 -31.09
C ALA A 390 7.23 24.89 -30.07
N ASP A 391 6.55 25.57 -29.14
CA ASP A 391 7.14 26.36 -28.05
C ASP A 391 7.07 25.66 -26.67
N GLY A 392 6.54 24.43 -26.58
CA GLY A 392 6.56 23.60 -25.38
C GLY A 392 5.65 24.07 -24.23
N HIS A 393 4.78 25.05 -24.47
CA HIS A 393 3.91 25.66 -23.44
C HIS A 393 2.42 25.37 -23.62
N GLN A 394 2.03 24.68 -24.70
CA GLN A 394 0.65 24.33 -24.99
C GLN A 394 0.58 22.89 -25.48
N SER A 395 -0.23 22.07 -24.82
CA SER A 395 -0.42 20.67 -25.21
C SER A 395 -1.89 20.47 -25.58
N THR A 396 -2.14 19.78 -26.70
CA THR A 396 -3.49 19.45 -27.18
C THR A 396 -3.80 18.00 -26.86
N ILE A 397 -4.92 17.75 -26.19
CA ILE A 397 -5.45 16.39 -25.99
C ILE A 397 -6.45 16.13 -27.11
N HIS A 398 -6.22 15.08 -27.88
CA HIS A 398 -7.23 14.61 -28.82
C HIS A 398 -8.06 13.51 -28.16
N LEU A 399 -9.37 13.73 -28.05
CA LEU A 399 -10.34 12.73 -27.59
C LEU A 399 -11.17 12.25 -28.77
N SER A 400 -11.55 10.97 -28.76
CA SER A 400 -12.50 10.44 -29.73
C SER A 400 -13.91 10.98 -29.50
N ASP A 401 -14.78 10.95 -30.51
CA ASP A 401 -16.16 11.45 -30.37
C ASP A 401 -16.98 10.68 -29.33
N ALA A 402 -16.63 9.42 -29.04
CA ALA A 402 -17.28 8.58 -28.03
C ALA A 402 -17.01 9.05 -26.59
N GLU A 403 -16.04 9.96 -26.40
CA GLU A 403 -15.43 10.28 -25.11
C GLU A 403 -15.68 11.71 -24.65
N LYS A 404 -16.36 12.52 -25.45
CA LYS A 404 -16.70 13.89 -25.08
C LYS A 404 -17.65 13.97 -23.88
N ASP A 405 -18.35 12.88 -23.59
CA ASP A 405 -19.38 12.79 -22.55
C ASP A 405 -18.92 12.04 -21.27
N THR A 406 -17.63 11.69 -21.14
CA THR A 406 -17.05 11.00 -19.97
C THR A 406 -16.56 11.99 -18.89
N GLN A 407 -16.29 11.50 -17.67
CA GLN A 407 -15.74 12.33 -16.59
C GLN A 407 -14.27 12.66 -16.85
N GLN A 408 -13.94 13.95 -16.80
CA GLN A 408 -12.58 14.46 -16.98
C GLN A 408 -12.12 15.13 -15.68
N ILE A 409 -11.06 14.64 -15.05
CA ILE A 409 -10.48 15.25 -13.84
C ILE A 409 -9.04 15.63 -14.16
N LEU A 410 -8.85 16.89 -14.50
CA LEU A 410 -7.55 17.43 -14.91
C LEU A 410 -6.81 17.94 -13.68
N LEU A 411 -5.69 17.32 -13.31
CA LEU A 411 -4.73 17.88 -12.37
C LEU A 411 -3.63 18.60 -13.17
N LEU A 412 -3.55 19.92 -12.99
CA LEU A 412 -2.54 20.75 -13.64
C LEU A 412 -1.63 21.35 -12.57
N ARG A 413 -0.32 21.24 -12.75
CA ARG A 413 0.65 22.11 -12.06
C ARG A 413 0.85 23.38 -12.89
N ASP A 414 1.01 24.52 -12.22
CA ASP A 414 1.03 25.86 -12.81
C ASP A 414 1.85 25.98 -14.12
N GLY A 415 1.27 26.60 -15.15
CA GLY A 415 1.99 27.03 -16.36
C GLY A 415 1.57 26.38 -17.69
N TYR A 416 0.67 25.38 -17.68
CA TYR A 416 0.17 24.71 -18.89
C TYR A 416 -1.29 25.05 -19.19
N THR A 417 -1.61 25.23 -20.47
CA THR A 417 -2.98 25.44 -20.96
C THR A 417 -3.35 24.32 -21.93
N PHE A 418 -4.47 23.64 -21.67
CA PHE A 418 -5.00 22.57 -22.53
C PHE A 418 -6.17 23.07 -23.37
N THR A 419 -6.26 22.53 -24.59
CA THR A 419 -7.37 22.79 -25.52
C THR A 419 -7.93 21.44 -25.97
N PHE A 420 -9.25 21.29 -25.94
CA PHE A 420 -10.01 20.09 -26.34
C PHE A 420 -10.54 20.20 -27.77
#